data_AF-A0A1Z8Q0M5-F1
#
_entry.id   AF-A0A1Z8Q0M5-F1
#
_cell.length_a   1.000
_cell.length_b   1.000
_cell.length_c   1.000
_cell.angle_alpha   90.00
_cell.angle_beta   90.00
_cell.angle_gamma   90.00
#
_symmetry.space_group_name_H-M   'P 1'
#
loop_
_entity.id
_entity.type
_entity.pdbx_description
1 polymer ?
#
loop_
_entity_poly.entity_id
_entity_poly.type
_entity_poly.pdbx_seq_one_letter_code
_entity_poly.pdbx_strand_id
1 'polypeptide(L)'
;MSENVAEFPHAEEETQTQNEHQAPKDVGGVGGERLLSFIQRIERLEEEKAALMEDIKEVYAEAKGVGFDVKIIRKVVSLRKQDTDKRREEDELLDLYKAAVGMI
;
A
#
# COMPACT_ATOMS: atom_id res chain seq x y z
N MET A 1 16.23 -72.24 28.07
CA MET A 1 15.36 -71.45 27.19
C MET A 1 15.19 -70.11 27.86
N SER A 2 15.88 -69.11 27.31
CA SER A 2 15.77 -67.71 27.68
C SER A 2 14.45 -67.17 27.16
N GLU A 3 13.64 -66.57 28.03
CA GLU A 3 12.63 -65.61 27.61
C GLU A 3 12.51 -64.51 28.65
N ASN A 4 12.59 -63.29 28.13
CA ASN A 4 12.98 -62.07 28.81
C ASN A 4 11.86 -61.50 29.68
N VAL A 5 12.31 -60.87 30.76
CA VAL A 5 11.59 -59.92 31.60
C VAL A 5 10.94 -58.85 30.71
N ALA A 6 9.61 -58.78 30.74
CA ALA A 6 8.86 -57.70 30.12
C ALA A 6 8.94 -56.47 31.03
N GLU A 7 9.83 -55.55 30.69
CA GLU A 7 9.84 -54.18 31.21
C GLU A 7 9.57 -53.19 30.07
N PHE A 8 8.78 -52.18 30.42
CA PHE A 8 7.91 -51.33 29.59
C PHE A 8 8.62 -50.42 28.56
N PRO A 9 7.86 -49.84 27.59
CA PRO A 9 7.66 -48.39 27.70
C PRO A 9 6.26 -47.88 27.28
N HIS A 10 5.93 -46.71 27.84
CA HIS A 10 4.75 -45.89 27.59
C HIS A 10 4.67 -45.41 26.13
N ALA A 11 3.47 -45.45 25.55
CA ALA A 11 3.17 -44.78 24.28
C ALA A 11 1.98 -43.81 24.49
N GLU A 12 2.26 -42.69 25.14
CA GLU A 12 1.53 -41.44 24.89
C GLU A 12 2.25 -40.76 23.72
N GLU A 13 1.88 -41.08 22.48
CA GLU A 13 2.21 -40.24 21.34
C GLU A 13 1.22 -39.09 21.30
N GLU A 14 1.40 -38.12 22.20
CA GLU A 14 0.94 -36.77 21.93
C GLU A 14 1.76 -36.24 20.75
N THR A 15 1.20 -36.36 19.54
CA THR A 15 1.69 -35.63 18.39
C THR A 15 1.39 -34.16 18.65
N GLN A 16 2.28 -33.50 19.40
CA GLN A 16 2.33 -32.06 19.49
C GLN A 16 2.65 -31.56 18.08
N THR A 17 1.61 -31.15 17.37
CA THR A 17 1.71 -30.32 16.16
C THR A 17 2.49 -29.07 16.55
N GLN A 18 3.80 -29.13 16.35
CA GLN A 18 4.71 -28.01 16.40
C GLN A 18 4.33 -27.07 15.25
N ASN A 19 3.38 -26.19 15.51
CA ASN A 19 3.22 -24.98 14.72
C ASN A 19 4.30 -24.00 15.18
N GLU A 20 5.56 -24.37 14.91
CA GLU A 20 6.68 -23.46 15.04
C GLU A 20 6.45 -22.32 14.05
N HIS A 21 6.26 -21.12 14.58
CA HIS A 21 6.38 -19.90 13.79
C HIS A 21 7.76 -19.94 13.11
N GLN A 22 7.79 -20.31 11.84
CA GLN A 22 9.03 -20.43 11.10
C GLN A 22 9.69 -19.06 11.05
N ALA A 23 10.80 -18.93 11.77
CA ALA A 23 11.68 -17.78 11.67
C ALA A 23 12.09 -17.59 10.18
N PRO A 24 12.20 -16.35 9.69
CA PRO A 24 12.55 -16.09 8.31
C PRO A 24 13.89 -16.76 7.97
N LYS A 25 13.91 -17.57 6.91
CA LYS A 25 15.08 -18.34 6.49
C LYS A 25 15.73 -17.69 5.28
N ASP A 26 17.05 -17.79 5.20
CA ASP A 26 17.78 -17.39 4.03
C ASP A 26 17.61 -18.43 2.92
N VAL A 27 17.19 -17.99 1.74
CA VAL A 27 16.94 -18.86 0.59
C VAL A 27 17.61 -18.26 -0.64
N GLY A 28 18.45 -19.05 -1.32
CA GLY A 28 19.07 -18.63 -2.59
C GLY A 28 19.95 -17.37 -2.51
N GLY A 29 20.54 -17.09 -1.33
CA GLY A 29 21.34 -15.87 -1.11
C GLY A 29 20.52 -14.63 -0.72
N VAL A 30 19.21 -14.76 -0.56
CA VAL A 30 18.34 -13.69 -0.04
C VAL A 30 18.25 -13.80 1.47
N GLY A 31 18.61 -12.72 2.18
CA GLY A 31 18.48 -12.62 3.63
C GLY A 31 17.02 -12.49 4.06
N GLY A 32 16.44 -13.56 4.61
CA GLY A 32 15.00 -13.65 4.91
C GLY A 32 14.53 -12.60 5.92
N GLU A 33 15.32 -12.37 6.97
CA GLU A 33 15.01 -11.40 8.02
C GLU A 33 15.02 -9.96 7.50
N ARG A 34 15.97 -9.64 6.61
CA ARG A 34 16.06 -8.31 5.99
C ARG A 34 14.90 -8.08 5.02
N LEU A 35 14.52 -9.09 4.25
CA LEU A 35 13.35 -9.01 3.37
C LEU A 35 12.06 -8.81 4.18
N LEU A 36 11.87 -9.57 5.26
CA LEU A 36 10.71 -9.43 6.14
C LEU A 36 10.63 -8.02 6.75
N SER A 37 11.75 -7.45 7.19
CA SER A 37 11.81 -6.08 7.69
C SER A 37 11.36 -5.05 6.65
N PHE A 38 11.74 -5.21 5.38
CA PHE A 38 11.25 -4.32 4.31
C PHE A 38 9.75 -4.49 4.08
N ILE A 39 9.24 -5.73 4.02
CA ILE A 39 7.82 -6.02 3.79
C ILE A 39 6.96 -5.38 4.88
N GLN A 40 7.28 -5.63 6.16
CA GLN A 40 6.53 -5.09 7.29
C GLN A 40 6.48 -3.55 7.29
N ARG A 41 7.59 -2.90 6.89
CA ARG A 41 7.63 -1.44 6.76
C ARG A 41 6.76 -0.95 5.61
N ILE A 42 6.72 -1.66 4.48
CA ILE A 42 5.89 -1.31 3.33
C ILE A 42 4.41 -1.50 3.67
N GLU A 43 4.04 -2.61 4.32
CA GLU A 43 2.66 -2.89 4.73
C GLU A 43 2.12 -1.77 5.64
N ARG A 44 2.89 -1.36 6.65
CA ARG A 44 2.51 -0.23 7.49
C ARG A 44 2.33 1.07 6.69
N LEU A 45 3.22 1.36 5.75
CA LEU A 45 3.11 2.55 4.90
C LEU A 45 1.90 2.49 3.96
N GLU A 46 1.53 1.31 3.46
CA GLU A 46 0.33 1.13 2.64
C GLU A 46 -0.95 1.30 3.48
N GLU A 47 -0.97 0.84 4.74
CA GLU A 47 -2.07 1.12 5.68
C GLU A 47 -2.20 2.63 5.98
N GLU A 48 -1.09 3.31 6.31
CA GLU A 48 -1.07 4.76 6.53
C GLU A 48 -1.56 5.52 5.29
N LYS A 49 -1.11 5.11 4.10
CA LYS A 49 -1.55 5.67 2.81
C LYS A 49 -3.04 5.42 2.57
N ALA A 50 -3.56 4.24 2.92
CA ALA A 50 -4.99 3.94 2.79
C ALA A 50 -5.85 4.83 3.69
N ALA A 51 -5.44 5.03 4.94
CA ALA A 51 -6.11 5.95 5.85
C ALA A 51 -6.13 7.39 5.30
N LEU A 52 -4.97 7.90 4.87
CA LEU A 52 -4.86 9.23 4.25
C LEU A 52 -5.72 9.38 2.98
N MET A 53 -5.81 8.33 2.16
CA MET A 53 -6.67 8.34 0.99
C MET A 53 -8.15 8.43 1.37
N GLU A 54 -8.56 7.82 2.47
CA GLU A 54 -9.93 7.90 2.96
C GLU A 54 -10.24 9.31 3.48
N ASP A 55 -9.35 9.90 4.29
CA ASP A 55 -9.48 11.29 4.74
C ASP A 55 -9.64 12.26 3.57
N ILE A 56 -8.84 12.08 2.50
CA ILE A 56 -8.94 12.89 1.28
C ILE A 56 -10.31 12.72 0.60
N LYS A 57 -10.87 11.50 0.57
CA LYS A 57 -12.21 11.26 0.01
C LYS A 57 -13.28 11.94 0.84
N GLU A 58 -13.18 11.89 2.16
CA GLU A 58 -14.13 12.57 3.06
C GLU A 58 -14.14 14.08 2.81
N VAL A 59 -12.98 14.72 2.69
CA VAL A 59 -12.89 16.16 2.35
C VAL A 59 -13.53 16.46 0.99
N TYR A 60 -13.33 15.61 -0.02
CA TYR A 60 -14.02 15.78 -1.31
C TYR A 60 -15.54 15.56 -1.20
N ALA A 61 -15.99 14.65 -0.34
CA ALA A 61 -17.41 14.41 -0.10
C ALA A 61 -18.05 15.59 0.65
N GLU A 62 -17.37 16.17 1.63
CA GLU A 62 -17.78 17.39 2.31
C GLU A 62 -17.91 18.55 1.32
N ALA A 63 -16.89 18.78 0.49
CA ALA A 63 -16.93 19.82 -0.54
C ALA A 63 -18.14 19.65 -1.49
N LYS A 64 -18.47 18.40 -1.86
CA LYS A 64 -19.67 18.09 -2.63
C LYS A 64 -20.95 18.43 -1.87
N GLY A 65 -21.02 18.11 -0.58
CA GLY A 65 -22.16 18.40 0.29
C GLY A 65 -22.43 19.90 0.44
N VAL A 66 -21.38 20.72 0.42
CA VAL A 66 -21.46 22.19 0.43
C VAL A 66 -21.81 22.78 -0.95
N GLY A 67 -21.80 21.97 -2.00
CA GLY A 67 -22.22 22.36 -3.36
C GLY A 67 -21.08 22.66 -4.34
N PHE A 68 -19.82 22.35 -4.00
CA PHE A 68 -18.71 22.50 -4.94
C PHE A 68 -18.63 21.33 -5.94
N ASP A 69 -18.15 21.63 -7.15
CA ASP A 69 -17.82 20.59 -8.14
C ASP A 69 -16.46 19.94 -7.80
N VAL A 70 -16.52 18.71 -7.30
CA VAL A 70 -15.35 17.89 -6.94
C VAL A 70 -14.39 17.67 -8.12
N LYS A 71 -14.89 17.56 -9.36
CA LYS A 71 -14.02 17.40 -10.55
C LYS A 71 -13.16 18.64 -10.76
N ILE A 72 -13.76 19.82 -10.59
CA ILE A 72 -13.03 21.09 -10.71
C ILE A 72 -12.02 21.24 -9.57
N ILE A 73 -12.39 20.92 -8.33
CA ILE A 73 -11.43 20.96 -7.20
C ILE A 73 -10.24 20.03 -7.47
N ARG A 74 -10.46 18.80 -7.94
CA ARG A 74 -9.36 17.87 -8.29
C ARG A 74 -8.45 18.45 -9.37
N LYS A 75 -9.01 19.09 -10.39
CA LYS A 75 -8.24 19.78 -11.42
C LYS A 75 -7.39 20.90 -10.83
N VAL A 76 -7.97 21.72 -9.94
CA VAL A 76 -7.24 22.79 -9.24
C VAL A 76 -6.10 22.24 -8.38
N VAL A 77 -6.34 21.17 -7.61
CA VAL A 77 -5.28 20.51 -6.81
C VAL A 77 -4.15 19.99 -7.71
N SER A 78 -4.47 19.40 -8.86
CA SER A 78 -3.47 18.97 -9.84
C SER A 78 -2.65 20.14 -10.39
N LEU A 79 -3.33 21.22 -10.81
CA LEU A 79 -2.69 22.44 -11.32
C LEU A 79 -1.79 23.11 -10.26
N ARG A 80 -2.13 22.99 -8.97
CA ARG A 80 -1.33 23.50 -7.86
C ARG A 80 -0.08 22.67 -7.56
N LYS A 81 -0.03 21.40 -8.01
CA LYS A 81 1.15 20.53 -7.88
C LYS A 81 2.15 20.72 -9.02
N GLN A 82 1.70 21.27 -10.15
CA GLN A 82 2.57 21.56 -11.28
C GLN A 82 3.49 22.75 -10.99
N ASP A 83 4.63 22.78 -11.66
CA ASP A 83 5.54 23.93 -11.66
C ASP A 83 4.85 25.17 -12.26
N THR A 84 5.09 26.33 -11.68
CA THR A 84 4.34 27.56 -12.03
C THR A 84 4.69 28.06 -13.42
N ASP A 85 5.95 27.95 -13.83
CA ASP A 85 6.41 28.43 -15.13
C ASP A 85 5.93 27.48 -16.23
N LYS A 86 6.04 26.17 -16.00
CA LYS A 86 5.46 25.16 -16.92
C LYS A 86 3.96 25.34 -17.12
N ARG A 87 3.21 25.61 -16.04
CA ARG A 87 1.76 25.86 -16.13
C ARG A 87 1.45 27.09 -16.98
N ARG A 88 2.22 28.17 -16.83
CA ARG A 88 2.05 29.39 -17.63
C ARG A 88 2.30 29.14 -19.11
N GLU A 89 3.39 28.45 -19.43
CA GLU A 89 3.70 28.08 -20.83
C GLU A 89 2.58 27.22 -21.44
N GLU A 90 2.07 26.23 -20.69
CA GLU A 90 0.94 25.39 -21.12
C GLU A 90 -0.35 26.21 -21.32
N ASP A 91 -0.66 27.13 -20.40
CA ASP A 91 -1.84 28.00 -20.48
C ASP A 91 -1.78 28.94 -21.70
N GLU A 92 -0.62 29.54 -21.98
CA GLU A 92 -0.40 30.40 -23.15
C GLU A 92 -0.58 29.63 -24.47
N LEU A 93 -0.03 28.42 -24.56
CA LEU A 93 -0.20 27.54 -25.73
C LEU A 93 -1.66 27.11 -25.89
N LEU A 94 -2.34 26.78 -24.79
CA LEU A 94 -3.73 26.38 -24.81
C LEU A 94 -4.63 27.51 -25.34
N ASP A 95 -4.40 28.74 -24.88
CA ASP A 95 -5.17 29.90 -25.32
C ASP A 95 -4.89 30.25 -26.79
N LEU A 96 -3.65 30.13 -27.25
CA LEU A 96 -3.32 30.22 -28.68
C LEU A 96 -4.10 29.19 -29.52
N TYR A 97 -4.17 27.94 -29.06
CA TYR A 97 -4.87 26.88 -29.78
C TYR A 97 -6.39 27.09 -29.76
N LYS A 98 -6.98 27.52 -28.64
CA LYS A 98 -8.40 27.90 -28.59
C LYS A 98 -8.72 29.03 -29.57
N ALA A 99 -7.86 30.04 -29.66
CA ALA A 99 -8.00 31.13 -30.62
C ALA A 99 -8.03 30.59 -32.05
N ALA A 100 -7.09 29.69 -32.38
CA ALA A 100 -6.96 29.11 -33.71
C ALA A 100 -8.19 28.27 -34.14
N VAL A 101 -8.91 27.68 -33.18
CA VAL A 101 -10.13 26.90 -33.45
C VAL A 101 -11.43 27.67 -33.17
N GLY A 102 -11.36 28.97 -32.87
CA GLY A 102 -12.53 29.82 -32.64
C GLY A 102 -13.28 29.55 -31.33
N MET A 103 -12.60 29.08 -30.29
CA MET A 103 -13.14 28.80 -28.95
C MET A 103 -12.90 29.94 -27.93
N ILE A 104 -12.71 31.19 -28.41
CA ILE A 104 -12.56 32.40 -27.59
C ILE A 104 -13.84 33.22 -27.58
#